data_AF-A0A2G9MW36-F1
#
_entry.id   AF-A0A2G9MW36-F1
#
_cell.length_a   1.000
_cell.length_b   1.000
_cell.length_c   1.000
_cell.angle_alpha   90.00
_cell.angle_beta   90.00
_cell.angle_gamma   90.00
#
_symmetry.space_group_name_H-M   'P 1'
#
loop_
_entity.id
_entity.type
_entity.pdbx_description
1 polymer ?
#
loop_
_entity_poly.entity_id
_entity_poly.type
_entity_poly.pdbx_seq_one_letter_code
_entity_poly.pdbx_strand_id
1 'polypeptide(L)' 'MYDDGSELAPAVLFGEYEEIYLALMINRLKRDKLDPEIYLNKMMRAHLNRGAMALLPRINDLSDFYELVREERNV' A
#
# COMPACT_ATOMS: atom_id res chain seq x y z
N MET A 1 5.52 -13.37 23.32
CA MET A 1 4.48 -13.94 22.44
C MET A 1 3.53 -12.81 22.04
N TYR A 2 3.90 -12.05 21.02
CA TYR A 2 3.03 -11.19 20.21
C TYR A 2 3.68 -11.14 18.83
N ASP A 3 3.82 -12.29 18.15
CA ASP A 3 4.69 -12.41 16.97
C ASP A 3 3.93 -12.47 15.63
N ASP A 4 2.60 -12.52 15.66
CA ASP A 4 1.79 -12.68 14.43
C ASP A 4 1.14 -11.38 13.94
N GLY A 5 1.35 -10.26 14.66
CA GLY A 5 0.73 -8.97 14.35
C GLY A 5 -0.81 -9.04 14.39
N SER A 6 -1.47 -8.18 13.61
CA SER A 6 -2.93 -8.20 13.43
C SER A 6 -3.28 -8.53 11.98
N GLU A 7 -4.24 -9.42 11.79
CA GLU A 7 -4.85 -9.66 10.48
C GLU A 7 -5.90 -8.56 10.23
N LEU A 8 -5.78 -7.87 9.10
CA LEU A 8 -6.74 -6.86 8.65
C LEU A 8 -7.42 -7.38 7.40
N ALA A 9 -8.75 -7.42 7.41
CA ALA A 9 -9.52 -7.74 6.22
C ALA A 9 -9.29 -6.66 5.13
N PRO A 10 -9.26 -7.02 3.84
CA PRO A 10 -9.09 -6.05 2.75
C PRO A 10 -10.08 -4.88 2.82
N ALA A 11 -11.35 -5.14 3.11
CA ALA A 11 -12.38 -4.11 3.28
C ALA A 11 -12.08 -3.14 4.43
N VAL A 12 -11.41 -3.59 5.48
CA VAL A 12 -10.98 -2.73 6.60
C VAL A 12 -9.76 -1.90 6.20
N LEU A 13 -8.84 -2.48 5.44
CA LEU A 13 -7.59 -1.82 5.04
C LEU A 13 -7.80 -0.78 3.92
N PHE A 14 -8.67 -1.08 2.96
CA PHE A 14 -8.84 -0.29 1.74
C PHE A 14 -10.20 0.41 1.64
N GLY A 15 -11.18 0.02 2.46
CA GLY A 15 -12.53 0.60 2.42
C GLY A 15 -13.16 0.47 1.03
N GLU A 16 -13.79 1.55 0.56
CA GLU A 16 -14.42 1.62 -0.76
C GLU A 16 -13.45 1.45 -1.94
N TYR A 17 -12.13 1.58 -1.70
CA TYR A 17 -11.10 1.49 -2.75
C TYR A 17 -10.50 0.08 -2.89
N GLU A 18 -11.01 -0.92 -2.18
CA GLU A 18 -10.51 -2.29 -2.22
C GLU A 18 -10.35 -2.83 -3.65
N GLU A 19 -11.39 -2.68 -4.48
CA GLU A 19 -11.38 -3.18 -5.86
C GLU A 19 -10.31 -2.50 -6.72
N ILE A 20 -10.08 -1.20 -6.51
CA ILE A 20 -9.06 -0.43 -7.23
C ILE A 20 -7.67 -0.95 -6.84
N TYR A 21 -7.40 -1.11 -5.54
CA TYR A 21 -6.12 -1.65 -5.07
C TYR A 21 -5.85 -3.07 -5.57
N LEU A 22 -6.88 -3.92 -5.56
CA LEU A 22 -6.80 -5.27 -6.09
C LEU A 22 -6.46 -5.26 -7.59
N ALA A 23 -7.16 -4.45 -8.38
CA ALA A 23 -6.92 -4.36 -9.82
C ALA A 23 -5.49 -3.85 -10.13
N LEU A 24 -5.03 -2.83 -9.41
CA LEU A 24 -3.67 -2.31 -9.54
C LEU A 24 -2.61 -3.37 -9.19
N MET A 25 -2.82 -4.14 -8.12
CA MET A 25 -1.88 -5.20 -7.77
C MET A 25 -1.90 -6.36 -8.78
N ILE A 26 -3.06 -6.79 -9.25
CA ILE A 26 -3.14 -7.80 -10.32
C ILE A 26 -2.41 -7.32 -11.58
N ASN A 27 -2.60 -6.05 -11.98
CA ASN A 27 -1.89 -5.48 -13.11
C ASN A 27 -0.37 -5.48 -12.89
N ARG A 28 0.09 -5.08 -11.71
CA ARG A 28 1.51 -5.09 -11.33
C ARG A 28 2.11 -6.49 -11.42
N LEU A 29 1.43 -7.50 -10.87
CA LEU A 29 1.90 -8.89 -10.88
C LEU A 29 1.98 -9.46 -12.29
N LYS A 30 0.97 -9.19 -13.12
CA LYS A 30 0.98 -9.58 -14.55
C LYS A 30 2.17 -8.97 -15.29
N ARG A 31 2.47 -7.69 -15.05
CA ARG A 31 3.66 -7.03 -15.64
C ARG A 31 4.96 -7.68 -15.20
N ASP A 32 5.04 -8.07 -13.92
CA ASP A 32 6.21 -8.70 -13.33
C ASP A 32 6.28 -10.22 -13.61
N LYS A 33 5.31 -10.78 -14.37
CA LYS A 33 5.17 -12.21 -14.70
C LYS A 33 5.05 -13.11 -13.47
N LEU A 34 4.38 -12.63 -12.44
CA LEU A 34 4.09 -13.36 -11.20
C LEU A 34 2.64 -13.83 -11.17
N ASP A 35 2.41 -15.04 -10.68
CA ASP A 35 1.07 -15.61 -10.49
C ASP A 35 0.32 -14.90 -9.34
N PRO A 36 -0.82 -14.26 -9.60
CA PRO A 36 -1.62 -13.64 -8.55
C PRO A 36 -2.06 -14.59 -7.44
N GLU A 37 -2.36 -15.86 -7.74
CA GLU A 37 -2.82 -16.82 -6.71
C GLU A 37 -1.75 -17.10 -5.66
N ILE A 38 -0.48 -17.04 -6.05
CA ILE A 38 0.67 -17.31 -5.18
C ILE A 38 1.17 -16.02 -4.53
N TYR A 39 1.22 -14.92 -5.28
CA TYR A 39 1.99 -13.74 -4.90
C TYR A 39 1.17 -12.54 -4.42
N LEU A 40 -0.15 -12.52 -4.58
CA LEU A 40 -0.96 -11.33 -4.28
C LEU A 40 -0.74 -10.79 -2.86
N ASN A 41 -0.95 -11.61 -1.84
CA ASN A 41 -0.83 -11.17 -0.45
C ASN A 41 0.61 -10.80 -0.07
N LYS A 42 1.59 -11.56 -0.58
CA LYS A 42 3.02 -11.31 -0.32
C LYS A 42 3.46 -9.97 -0.92
N MET A 43 3.10 -9.72 -2.17
CA MET A 43 3.48 -8.50 -2.89
C MET A 43 2.68 -7.30 -2.42
N MET A 44 1.40 -7.45 -2.07
CA MET A 44 0.61 -6.39 -1.43
C MET A 44 1.31 -5.88 -0.17
N ARG A 45 1.70 -6.79 0.73
CA ARG A 45 2.46 -6.44 1.94
C ARG A 45 3.79 -5.75 1.62
N ALA A 46 4.53 -6.24 0.64
CA ALA A 46 5.79 -5.64 0.22
C ALA A 46 5.62 -4.21 -0.31
N HIS A 47 4.56 -3.95 -1.08
CA HIS A 47 4.25 -2.63 -1.62
C HIS A 47 3.78 -1.65 -0.54
N LEU A 48 2.95 -2.10 0.41
CA LEU A 48 2.55 -1.29 1.56
C LEU A 48 3.77 -0.90 2.41
N ASN A 49 4.62 -1.87 2.75
CA ASN A 49 5.84 -1.62 3.52
C ASN A 49 6.78 -0.65 2.79
N ARG A 50 6.95 -0.81 1.47
CA ARG A 50 7.77 0.10 0.66
C ARG A 50 7.16 1.51 0.65
N GLY A 51 5.85 1.63 0.51
CA GLY A 51 5.15 2.91 0.56
C GLY A 51 5.34 3.61 1.91
N ALA A 52 5.14 2.88 3.01
CA ALA A 52 5.37 3.40 4.36
C ALA A 52 6.82 3.87 4.56
N MET A 53 7.81 3.07 4.13
CA MET A 53 9.23 3.45 4.24
C MET A 53 9.60 4.64 3.35
N ALA A 54 8.97 4.80 2.19
CA ALA A 54 9.18 5.94 1.31
C ALA A 54 8.56 7.24 1.88
N LEU A 55 7.45 7.11 2.61
CA LEU A 55 6.77 8.24 3.24
C LEU A 55 7.39 8.64 4.58
N LEU A 56 7.91 7.68 5.35
CA LEU A 56 8.49 7.90 6.68
C LEU A 56 9.46 9.09 6.78
N PRO A 57 10.49 9.23 5.91
CA PRO A 57 11.41 10.36 6.01
C PRO A 57 10.79 11.71 5.64
N ARG A 58 9.60 11.72 5.03
CA ARG A 58 8.85 12.92 4.64
C ARG A 58 7.81 13.33 5.67
N ILE A 59 7.64 12.58 6.76
CA ILE A 59 6.63 12.82 7.79
C ILE A 59 7.33 12.90 9.15
N ASN A 60 7.60 14.12 9.60
CA ASN A 60 8.12 14.43 10.93
C ASN A 60 6.98 14.87 11.86
N ASP A 61 5.98 15.57 11.34
CA ASP A 61 4.78 15.96 12.07
C ASP A 61 3.52 15.99 11.18
N LEU A 62 2.38 16.32 11.80
CA LEU A 62 1.08 16.29 11.11
C LEU A 62 0.98 17.31 9.96
N SER A 63 1.73 18.41 10.01
CA SER A 63 1.73 19.43 8.96
C SER A 63 2.38 18.95 7.67
N ASP A 64 3.29 17.98 7.74
CA ASP A 64 3.93 17.41 6.55
C ASP A 64 2.94 16.71 5.61
N PHE A 65 1.85 16.13 6.15
CA PHE A 65 0.79 15.55 5.31
C PHE A 65 0.12 16.59 4.41
N TYR A 66 -0.03 17.83 4.90
CA TYR A 66 -0.62 18.90 4.12
C TYR A 66 0.29 19.29 2.95
N GLU A 67 1.59 19.42 3.20
CA GLU A 67 2.57 19.74 2.15
C GLU A 67 2.68 18.60 1.12
N LEU A 68 2.70 17.34 1.56
CA LEU A 68 2.67 16.18 0.67
C LEU A 68 1.48 16.19 -0.31
N VAL A 69 0.28 16.49 0.19
CA VAL A 69 -0.93 16.56 -0.64
C VAL A 69 -0.86 17.74 -1.63
N ARG A 70 -0.24 18.86 -1.23
CA ARG A 70 -0.03 20.00 -2.13
C ARG A 70 0.94 19.69 -3.24
N GLU A 71 2.06 19.05 -2.94
CA GLU A 71 3.07 18.66 -3.93
C GLU A 71 2.48 17.79 -5.03
N GLU A 72 1.75 16.72 -4.66
CA GLU A 72 1.13 15.78 -5.61
C GLU A 72 0.03 16.40 -6.49
N ARG A 73 -0.63 17.47 -6.05
CA ARG A 73 -1.65 18.18 -6.84
C ARG A 73 -1.09 19.17 -7.86
N ASN A 74 0.19 19.53 -7.73
CA ASN A 74 0.87 20.48 -8.61
C ASN A 74 1.69 19.79 -9.71
N VAL A 75 1.55 18.47 -9.85
CA VAL A 75 2.23 17.63 -10.86
C VAL A 75 1.34 17.39 -12.07
#